data_AF-A0A925NY78-F1
#
_entry.id   AF-A0A925NY78-F1
#
_cell.length_a   1.000
_cell.length_b   1.000
_cell.length_c   1.000
_cell.angle_alpha   90.00
_cell.angle_beta   90.00
_cell.angle_gamma   90.00
#
_symmetry.space_group_name_H-M   'P 1'
#
loop_
_entity.id
_entity.type
_entity.pdbx_description
1 polymer ?
#
loop_
_entity_poly.entity_id
_entity_poly.type
_entity_poly.pdbx_seq_one_letter_code
_entity_poly.pdbx_strand_id
1 'polypeptide(L)'
;EMLLETRPESQGKPDRHALGIWNLEPGTLPPTDSKKPGLTKQFRIFFERNLRIKITDRQYLFINLLEAPMLAVIVAWFTRFREGDKYIFFENKSLISYLFMSVVVVLFMGTIGSAEEIIKDRKILLRESFLNLSRFSYLNSKILFLVLLSAFQSFSFVLIGNHILGIHGMTMAFWLILFSVSVFSNFLGLNISSAFNSVEAIYILIPLLLIPQILLCGVIVKFDDLQSKNAHKDAVPFIGEIMASRWAFEALAVEQFKDNRYMARFFELEKEIAQAQYRSEILTTELIGQVDLIDGILRLNPEYSGEDSQKLRIIKNEIEKLDDENVLPEFKYTENLRPGKFNSAIAELIKVHLNNLKAFYNNRYQDVKSKKDRLINRLNKEKGDQFLLDEKMKFHNKSLEVLVTNSDAKQFYRETPVGYMQKIAPIYKEPDPDFHRDGRAHFLASHKILWGHSVDTLTFNVGVIWLMSTFLYISLYFDWLRKMLGISLQFNHLKSLFTNGRKEN
;
A
#
# COMPACT_ATOMS: atom_id res chain seq x y z
N GLU A 1 73.70 14.25 -29.35
CA GLU A 1 73.39 13.14 -28.42
C GLU A 1 72.70 13.74 -27.21
N MET A 2 71.38 13.56 -27.07
CA MET A 2 70.73 12.59 -26.17
C MET A 2 70.95 12.93 -24.68
N LEU A 3 69.99 13.16 -23.78
CA LEU A 3 68.53 12.95 -23.72
C LEU A 3 67.98 13.91 -22.64
N LEU A 4 66.92 14.68 -22.93
CA LEU A 4 66.05 15.29 -21.92
C LEU A 4 64.80 14.41 -21.82
N GLU A 5 64.71 13.62 -20.75
CA GLU A 5 63.54 12.83 -20.41
C GLU A 5 62.38 13.75 -20.03
N THR A 6 61.37 13.79 -20.90
CA THR A 6 60.07 14.39 -20.66
C THR A 6 59.28 13.52 -19.68
N ARG A 7 58.89 14.10 -18.53
CA ARG A 7 57.85 13.50 -17.67
C ARG A 7 56.53 13.46 -18.44
N PRO A 8 55.86 12.30 -18.58
CA PRO A 8 54.54 12.28 -19.16
C PRO A 8 53.54 12.87 -18.16
N GLU A 9 52.73 13.80 -18.66
CA GLU A 9 51.52 14.31 -18.04
C GLU A 9 50.68 13.15 -17.47
N SER A 10 50.19 13.33 -16.25
CA SER A 10 49.23 12.42 -15.65
C SER A 10 47.94 12.42 -16.46
N GLN A 11 47.83 11.50 -17.41
CA GLN A 11 46.56 11.15 -18.06
C GLN A 11 45.51 10.86 -16.97
N GLY A 12 44.33 11.45 -17.15
CA GLY A 12 43.27 11.56 -16.17
C GLY A 12 43.01 10.26 -15.40
N LYS A 13 43.35 10.28 -14.11
CA LYS A 13 42.82 9.29 -13.17
C LYS A 13 41.31 9.49 -13.09
N PRO A 14 40.49 8.46 -13.29
CA PRO A 14 39.06 8.59 -13.03
C PRO A 14 38.88 9.03 -11.59
N ASP A 15 37.99 10.01 -11.39
CA ASP A 15 37.71 10.60 -10.09
C ASP A 15 37.45 9.48 -9.07
N ARG A 16 38.32 9.34 -8.06
CA ARG A 16 38.25 8.25 -7.06
C ARG A 16 36.92 8.26 -6.30
N HIS A 17 36.19 9.36 -6.37
CA HIS A 17 34.84 9.52 -5.83
C HIS A 17 33.76 8.79 -6.65
N ALA A 18 33.97 8.59 -7.96
CA ALA A 18 33.01 7.97 -8.87
C ALA A 18 33.03 6.42 -8.81
N LEU A 19 34.17 5.82 -8.47
CA LEU A 19 34.27 4.37 -8.30
C LEU A 19 33.66 3.94 -6.95
N GLY A 20 32.75 2.97 -6.98
CA GLY A 20 32.20 2.37 -5.77
C GLY A 20 33.32 1.82 -4.87
N ILE A 21 33.13 1.84 -3.55
CA ILE A 21 34.11 1.37 -2.54
C ILE A 21 34.61 -0.06 -2.87
N TRP A 22 33.78 -0.83 -3.58
CA TRP A 22 33.99 -2.22 -3.94
C TRP A 22 34.56 -2.45 -5.36
N ASN A 23 34.72 -1.39 -6.17
CA ASN A 23 35.16 -1.46 -7.57
C ASN A 23 36.58 -0.90 -7.77
N LEU A 24 37.41 -0.85 -6.72
CA LEU A 24 38.81 -0.48 -6.86
C LEU A 24 39.54 -1.61 -7.60
N GLU A 25 40.11 -1.32 -8.77
CA GLU A 25 40.82 -2.30 -9.59
C GLU A 25 42.02 -2.89 -8.82
N PRO A 26 42.28 -4.21 -8.90
CA PRO A 26 43.35 -4.89 -8.15
C PRO A 26 44.79 -4.46 -8.51
N GLY A 27 44.98 -3.58 -9.49
CA GLY A 27 46.26 -3.39 -10.18
C GLY A 27 47.35 -2.62 -9.45
N THR A 28 47.24 -2.31 -8.15
CA THR A 28 48.26 -1.49 -7.44
C THR A 28 48.66 -1.98 -6.05
N LEU A 29 48.21 -3.16 -5.62
CA LEU A 29 48.42 -3.60 -4.23
C LEU A 29 49.26 -4.89 -4.16
N PRO A 30 50.20 -4.99 -3.20
CA PRO A 30 51.08 -6.15 -3.05
C PRO A 30 50.27 -7.41 -2.71
N PRO A 31 50.63 -8.58 -3.26
CA PRO A 31 49.97 -9.85 -2.95
C PRO A 31 50.12 -10.17 -1.46
N THR A 32 49.04 -10.62 -0.83
CA THR A 32 49.01 -10.96 0.60
C THR A 32 48.84 -12.48 0.77
N ASP A 33 49.70 -13.13 1.55
CA ASP A 33 49.69 -14.59 1.82
C ASP A 33 48.57 -15.05 2.79
N SER A 34 47.66 -14.16 3.17
CA SER A 34 46.58 -14.47 4.11
C SER A 34 45.43 -15.20 3.42
N LYS A 35 45.17 -16.45 3.83
CA LYS A 35 43.99 -17.22 3.37
C LYS A 35 42.70 -16.50 3.75
N LYS A 36 41.93 -16.10 2.73
CA LYS A 36 40.62 -15.46 2.88
C LYS A 36 39.64 -16.40 3.60
N PRO A 37 39.00 -15.99 4.70
CA PRO A 37 37.99 -16.81 5.38
C PRO A 37 36.76 -17.03 4.49
N GLY A 38 36.05 -18.15 4.67
CA GLY A 38 34.81 -18.45 3.94
C GLY A 38 33.68 -17.45 4.22
N LEU A 39 32.65 -17.43 3.38
CA LEU A 39 31.51 -16.49 3.44
C LEU A 39 30.82 -16.47 4.81
N THR A 40 30.51 -17.65 5.37
CA THR A 40 29.83 -17.78 6.67
C THR A 40 30.69 -17.23 7.82
N LYS A 41 32.00 -17.50 7.80
CA LYS A 41 32.94 -16.98 8.79
C LYS A 41 33.07 -15.47 8.70
N GLN A 42 33.12 -14.91 7.49
CA GLN A 42 33.12 -13.45 7.29
C GLN A 42 31.83 -12.81 7.80
N PHE A 43 30.67 -13.38 7.45
CA PHE A 43 29.38 -12.90 7.92
C PHE A 43 29.34 -12.85 9.46
N ARG A 44 29.75 -13.93 10.13
CA ARG A 44 29.80 -14.00 11.59
C ARG A 44 30.73 -12.93 12.19
N ILE A 45 31.92 -12.75 11.62
CA ILE A 45 32.87 -11.73 12.09
C ILE A 45 32.27 -10.32 11.94
N PHE A 46 31.69 -10.01 10.79
CA PHE A 46 31.05 -8.70 10.57
C PHE A 46 29.87 -8.47 11.50
N PHE A 47 29.04 -9.49 11.71
CA PHE A 47 27.90 -9.41 12.61
C PHE A 47 28.33 -9.23 14.07
N GLU A 48 29.30 -10.03 14.55
CA GLU A 48 29.86 -9.89 15.91
C GLU A 48 30.50 -8.52 16.11
N ARG A 49 31.24 -8.01 15.11
CA ARG A 49 31.81 -6.67 15.15
C ARG A 49 30.71 -5.61 15.27
N ASN A 50 29.71 -5.67 14.39
CA ASN A 50 28.61 -4.72 14.39
C ASN A 50 27.88 -4.73 15.73
N LEU A 51 27.53 -5.92 16.20
CA LEU A 51 26.82 -6.11 17.46
C LEU A 51 27.63 -5.59 18.67
N ARG A 52 28.94 -5.89 18.75
CA ARG A 52 29.79 -5.40 19.84
C ARG A 52 29.92 -3.88 19.85
N ILE A 53 30.11 -3.26 18.68
CA ILE A 53 30.19 -1.79 18.57
C ILE A 53 28.90 -1.17 19.10
N LYS A 54 27.74 -1.68 18.65
CA LYS A 54 26.44 -1.14 19.07
C LYS A 54 26.16 -1.41 20.55
N ILE A 55 26.43 -2.61 21.06
CA ILE A 55 26.19 -2.95 22.48
C ILE A 55 27.08 -2.14 23.43
N THR A 56 28.30 -1.81 23.00
CA THR A 56 29.21 -0.99 23.81
C THR A 56 28.76 0.47 23.88
N ASP A 57 28.12 0.96 22.82
CA ASP A 57 27.51 2.29 22.78
C ASP A 57 26.16 2.30 23.52
N ARG A 58 26.23 2.51 24.84
CA ARG A 58 25.05 2.57 25.70
C ARG A 58 24.07 3.67 25.31
N GLN A 59 24.56 4.81 24.81
CA GLN A 59 23.69 5.92 24.39
C GLN A 59 22.90 5.52 23.14
N TYR A 60 23.57 4.96 22.14
CA TYR A 60 22.93 4.45 20.93
C TYR A 60 21.87 3.39 21.26
N LEU A 61 22.21 2.38 22.08
CA LEU A 61 21.25 1.35 22.45
C LEU A 61 20.04 1.92 23.19
N PHE A 62 20.27 2.79 24.17
CA PHE A 62 19.21 3.38 24.97
C PHE A 62 18.24 4.18 24.11
N ILE A 63 18.77 5.01 23.20
CA ILE A 63 17.95 5.82 22.28
C ILE A 63 17.13 4.91 21.37
N ASN A 64 17.75 3.95 20.66
CA ASN A 64 17.02 3.11 19.71
C ASN A 64 15.98 2.19 20.38
N LEU A 65 16.28 1.68 21.58
CA LEU A 65 15.35 0.80 22.30
C LEU A 65 14.14 1.57 22.87
N LEU A 66 14.31 2.83 23.28
CA LEU A 66 13.23 3.66 23.84
C LEU A 66 12.47 4.48 22.82
N GLU A 67 13.07 4.78 21.67
CA GLU A 67 12.46 5.60 20.62
C GLU A 67 11.07 5.07 20.23
N ALA A 68 10.97 3.79 19.87
CA ALA A 68 9.70 3.18 19.48
C ALA A 68 8.65 3.16 20.62
N PRO A 69 8.96 2.67 21.84
CA PRO A 69 8.06 2.80 22.99
C PRO A 69 7.57 4.22 23.26
N MET A 70 8.48 5.20 23.24
CA MET A 70 8.16 6.59 23.52
C MET A 70 7.23 7.17 22.45
N LEU A 71 7.52 6.94 21.17
CA LEU A 71 6.66 7.37 20.08
C LEU A 71 5.29 6.67 20.12
N ALA A 72 5.23 5.40 20.52
CA ALA A 72 3.96 4.69 20.71
C ALA A 72 3.11 5.34 21.80
N VAL A 73 3.71 5.70 22.95
CA VAL A 73 3.00 6.43 24.01
C VAL A 73 2.48 7.76 23.49
N ILE A 74 3.31 8.54 22.81
CA ILE A 74 2.92 9.86 22.28
C ILE A 74 1.76 9.72 21.30
N VAL A 75 1.91 8.89 20.27
CA VAL A 75 0.91 8.70 19.22
C VAL A 75 -0.39 8.15 19.80
N ALA A 76 -0.33 7.15 20.67
CA ALA A 76 -1.52 6.56 21.27
C ALA A 76 -2.20 7.54 22.24
N TRP A 77 -1.45 8.33 23.00
CA TRP A 77 -2.00 9.35 23.88
C TRP A 77 -2.78 10.42 23.10
N PHE A 78 -2.17 10.99 22.06
CA PHE A 78 -2.82 12.01 21.22
C PHE A 78 -4.03 11.49 20.43
N THR A 79 -4.09 10.18 20.16
CA THR A 79 -5.19 9.55 19.42
C THR A 79 -6.19 8.82 20.31
N ARG A 80 -6.04 8.91 21.64
CA ARG A 80 -6.99 8.34 22.60
C ARG A 80 -8.14 9.32 22.83
N PHE A 81 -8.96 9.53 21.80
CA PHE A 81 -10.14 10.39 21.88
C PHE A 81 -11.23 9.77 22.78
N ARG A 82 -11.90 10.62 23.56
CA ARG A 82 -13.04 10.27 24.44
C ARG A 82 -14.13 11.32 24.28
N GLU A 83 -15.36 10.88 24.07
CA GLU A 83 -16.53 11.78 23.98
C GLU A 83 -17.18 12.02 25.36
N GLY A 84 -17.08 11.05 26.29
CA GLY A 84 -17.54 11.17 27.69
C GLY A 84 -16.48 10.80 28.73
N ASP A 85 -16.91 10.55 29.97
CA ASP A 85 -16.01 10.31 31.11
C ASP A 85 -15.17 9.03 31.00
N LYS A 86 -15.72 8.00 30.35
CA LYS A 86 -15.05 6.70 30.16
C LYS A 86 -14.63 6.53 28.71
N TYR A 87 -13.44 5.96 28.51
CA TYR A 87 -12.98 5.58 27.17
C TYR A 87 -13.72 4.35 26.67
N ILE A 88 -14.27 4.44 25.46
CA ILE A 88 -14.84 3.34 24.72
C ILE A 88 -14.15 3.27 23.36
N PHE A 89 -13.57 2.11 23.02
CA PHE A 89 -12.83 1.94 21.76
C PHE A 89 -13.71 2.22 20.54
N PHE A 90 -14.97 1.81 20.60
CA PHE A 90 -15.96 2.05 19.55
C PHE A 90 -16.15 3.52 19.18
N GLU A 91 -16.08 4.43 20.14
CA GLU A 91 -16.31 5.87 19.97
C GLU A 91 -15.04 6.66 19.60
N ASN A 92 -13.88 6.00 19.59
CA ASN A 92 -12.62 6.68 19.31
C ASN A 92 -12.55 7.17 17.85
N LYS A 93 -12.78 8.47 17.66
CA LYS A 93 -12.77 9.13 16.34
C LYS A 93 -11.37 9.18 15.70
N SER A 94 -10.32 9.03 16.49
CA SER A 94 -8.93 9.19 16.06
C SER A 94 -8.23 7.87 15.72
N LEU A 95 -8.95 6.74 15.62
CA LEU A 95 -8.34 5.46 15.27
C LEU A 95 -7.69 5.48 13.88
N ILE A 96 -8.32 6.10 12.89
CA ILE A 96 -7.76 6.22 11.53
C ILE A 96 -6.41 6.95 11.58
N SER A 97 -6.33 8.04 12.36
CA SER A 97 -5.10 8.80 12.58
C SER A 97 -4.03 7.95 13.27
N TYR A 98 -4.41 7.09 14.22
CA TYR A 98 -3.47 6.15 14.85
C TYR A 98 -2.90 5.15 13.85
N LEU A 99 -3.73 4.50 13.03
CA LEU A 99 -3.27 3.53 12.02
C LEU A 99 -2.30 4.21 11.04
N PHE A 100 -2.67 5.40 10.56
CA PHE A 100 -1.85 6.18 9.66
C PHE A 100 -0.51 6.61 10.29
N MET A 101 -0.53 7.22 11.49
CA MET A 101 0.68 7.66 12.17
C MET A 101 1.60 6.50 12.55
N SER A 102 1.04 5.33 12.87
CA SER A 102 1.84 4.12 13.15
C SER A 102 2.68 3.71 11.95
N VAL A 103 2.11 3.74 10.75
CA VAL A 103 2.85 3.47 9.49
C VAL A 103 3.93 4.52 9.27
N VAL A 104 3.61 5.80 9.43
CA VAL A 104 4.56 6.91 9.22
C VAL A 104 5.73 6.86 10.19
N VAL A 105 5.47 6.62 11.48
CA VAL A 105 6.50 6.53 12.52
C VAL A 105 7.48 5.40 12.21
N VAL A 106 6.97 4.21 11.89
CA VAL A 106 7.82 3.06 11.60
C VAL A 106 8.60 3.27 10.29
N LEU A 107 7.98 3.91 9.28
CA LEU A 107 8.68 4.28 8.06
C LEU A 107 9.86 5.21 8.33
N PHE A 108 9.64 6.25 9.12
CA PHE A 108 10.62 7.27 9.49
C PHE A 108 11.76 6.67 10.31
N MET A 109 11.42 5.96 11.38
CA MET A 109 12.37 5.34 12.31
C MET A 109 13.29 4.34 11.59
N GLY A 110 12.74 3.46 10.75
CA GLY A 110 13.54 2.51 9.98
C GLY A 110 14.46 3.17 8.94
N THR A 111 13.98 4.23 8.28
CA THR A 111 14.78 4.94 7.25
C THR A 111 15.95 5.67 7.90
N ILE A 112 15.72 6.40 9.00
CA ILE A 112 16.78 7.13 9.72
C ILE A 112 17.76 6.17 10.40
N GLY A 113 17.26 5.14 11.09
CA GLY A 113 18.10 4.19 11.82
C GLY A 113 19.07 3.42 10.92
N SER A 114 18.74 3.24 9.64
CA SER A 114 19.57 2.52 8.66
C SER A 114 20.36 3.43 7.71
N ALA A 115 19.95 4.69 7.57
CA ALA A 115 20.55 5.69 6.68
C ALA A 115 22.02 5.99 6.95
N GLU A 116 22.51 5.74 8.17
CA GLU A 116 23.89 6.04 8.56
C GLU A 116 24.82 4.81 8.58
N GLU A 117 24.29 3.60 8.36
CA GLU A 117 25.02 2.36 8.61
C GLU A 117 26.18 2.11 7.62
N ILE A 118 26.00 2.39 6.33
CA ILE A 118 27.04 2.14 5.31
C ILE A 118 27.98 3.34 5.19
N ILE A 119 27.45 4.57 5.27
CA ILE A 119 28.26 5.79 5.15
C ILE A 119 29.29 5.92 6.29
N LYS A 120 28.94 5.55 7.53
CA LYS A 120 29.88 5.58 8.67
C LYS A 120 31.01 4.57 8.52
N ASP A 121 30.71 3.38 7.97
CA ASP A 121 31.70 2.32 7.78
C ASP A 121 32.61 2.56 6.55
N ARG A 122 32.33 3.57 5.71
CA ARG A 122 33.05 3.83 4.47
C ARG A 122 34.57 3.89 4.62
N LYS A 123 35.08 4.57 5.65
CA LYS A 123 36.54 4.67 5.90
C LYS A 123 37.15 3.31 6.28
N ILE A 124 36.40 2.47 7.00
CA ILE A 124 36.82 1.12 7.38
C ILE A 124 36.82 0.22 6.14
N LEU A 125 35.76 0.27 5.34
CA LEU A 125 35.63 -0.52 4.10
C LEU A 125 36.73 -0.18 3.07
N LEU A 126 37.09 1.10 2.95
CA LEU A 126 38.22 1.53 2.10
C LEU A 126 39.57 1.02 2.62
N ARG A 127 39.73 0.91 3.95
CA ARG A 127 40.94 0.35 4.55
C ARG A 127 40.99 -1.16 4.43
N GLU A 128 39.85 -1.85 4.40
CA GLU A 128 39.74 -3.31 4.31
C GLU A 128 39.67 -3.82 2.86
N SER A 129 39.62 -2.93 1.86
CA SER A 129 39.48 -3.31 0.46
C SER A 129 40.63 -4.19 -0.05
N PHE A 130 41.84 -4.08 0.55
CA PHE A 130 42.99 -4.95 0.24
C PHE A 130 42.74 -6.43 0.55
N LEU A 131 41.87 -6.74 1.51
CA LEU A 131 41.53 -8.11 1.90
C LEU A 131 40.48 -8.75 0.96
N ASN A 132 39.93 -7.96 0.02
CA ASN A 132 38.90 -8.35 -0.93
C ASN A 132 37.75 -9.13 -0.25
N LEU A 133 37.22 -8.62 0.86
CA LEU A 133 36.16 -9.26 1.65
C LEU A 133 34.83 -9.31 0.89
N SER A 134 33.98 -10.27 1.26
CA SER A 134 32.69 -10.48 0.61
C SER A 134 31.70 -9.37 0.98
N ARG A 135 31.30 -8.60 -0.03
CA ARG A 135 30.20 -7.63 0.05
C ARG A 135 28.88 -8.25 0.53
N PHE A 136 28.56 -9.45 0.04
CA PHE A 136 27.36 -10.19 0.46
C PHE A 136 27.36 -10.45 1.96
N SER A 137 28.51 -10.89 2.50
CA SER A 137 28.66 -11.19 3.93
C SER A 137 28.55 -9.93 4.79
N TYR A 138 29.13 -8.82 4.34
CA TYR A 138 29.02 -7.53 5.00
C TYR A 138 27.57 -7.00 5.01
N LEU A 139 26.92 -6.92 3.84
CA LEU A 139 25.56 -6.37 3.74
C LEU A 139 24.56 -7.19 4.55
N ASN A 140 24.60 -8.52 4.45
CA ASN A 140 23.67 -9.36 5.21
C ASN A 140 23.92 -9.27 6.72
N SER A 141 25.15 -9.04 7.18
CA SER A 141 25.42 -8.82 8.61
C SER A 141 24.76 -7.54 9.14
N LYS A 142 24.74 -6.48 8.32
CA LYS A 142 24.06 -5.21 8.64
C LYS A 142 22.55 -5.35 8.58
N ILE A 143 22.04 -5.97 7.52
CA ILE A 143 20.62 -6.23 7.33
C ILE A 143 20.06 -7.05 8.49
N LEU A 144 20.71 -8.16 8.88
CA LEU A 144 20.23 -9.00 9.98
C LEU A 144 20.12 -8.20 11.29
N PHE A 145 21.14 -7.39 11.60
CA PHE A 145 21.11 -6.54 12.79
C PHE A 145 19.92 -5.56 12.76
N LEU A 146 19.70 -4.87 11.64
CA LEU A 146 18.60 -3.92 11.48
C LEU A 146 17.23 -4.61 11.53
N VAL A 147 17.07 -5.78 10.92
CA VAL A 147 15.82 -6.56 10.97
C VAL A 147 15.51 -6.97 12.42
N LEU A 148 16.49 -7.44 13.19
CA LEU A 148 16.30 -7.81 14.60
C LEU A 148 15.90 -6.59 15.46
N LEU A 149 16.58 -5.46 15.27
CA LEU A 149 16.27 -4.22 15.98
C LEU A 149 14.86 -3.72 15.64
N SER A 150 14.51 -3.70 14.35
CA SER A 150 13.18 -3.32 13.88
C SER A 150 12.07 -4.27 14.34
N ALA A 151 12.34 -5.58 14.43
CA ALA A 151 11.39 -6.54 14.99
C ALA A 151 11.03 -6.18 16.43
N PHE A 152 12.04 -5.89 17.26
CA PHE A 152 11.85 -5.47 18.65
C PHE A 152 11.14 -4.11 18.74
N GLN A 153 11.58 -3.12 17.98
CA GLN A 153 11.02 -1.76 18.01
C GLN A 153 9.55 -1.74 17.57
N SER A 154 9.23 -2.36 16.43
CA SER A 154 7.84 -2.45 15.94
C SER A 154 6.95 -3.25 16.88
N PHE A 155 7.45 -4.36 17.47
CA PHE A 155 6.69 -5.13 18.45
C PHE A 155 6.36 -4.30 19.69
N SER A 156 7.36 -3.61 20.24
CA SER A 156 7.19 -2.75 21.41
C SER A 156 6.24 -1.59 21.12
N PHE A 157 6.34 -1.00 19.93
CA PHE A 157 5.43 0.06 19.48
C PHE A 157 3.98 -0.42 19.46
N VAL A 158 3.72 -1.57 18.81
CA VAL A 158 2.37 -2.14 18.71
C VAL A 158 1.85 -2.55 20.07
N LEU A 159 2.66 -3.20 20.91
CA LEU A 159 2.24 -3.64 22.24
C LEU A 159 1.78 -2.47 23.09
N ILE A 160 2.55 -1.39 23.16
CA ILE A 160 2.25 -0.20 23.97
C ILE A 160 1.08 0.56 23.35
N GLY A 161 1.11 0.81 22.04
CA GLY A 161 0.07 1.58 21.36
C GLY A 161 -1.30 0.90 21.41
N ASN A 162 -1.37 -0.40 21.09
CA ASN A 162 -2.60 -1.17 21.16
C ASN A 162 -3.11 -1.28 22.60
N HIS A 163 -2.22 -1.41 23.59
CA HIS A 163 -2.62 -1.43 24.99
C HIS A 163 -3.24 -0.10 25.43
N ILE A 164 -2.60 1.03 25.09
CA ILE A 164 -3.12 2.36 25.41
C ILE A 164 -4.45 2.63 24.71
N LEU A 165 -4.65 2.19 23.46
CA LEU A 165 -5.92 2.36 22.75
C LEU A 165 -6.96 1.30 23.08
N GLY A 166 -6.61 0.21 23.76
CA GLY A 166 -7.55 -0.89 24.00
C GLY A 166 -7.89 -1.69 22.74
N ILE A 167 -6.96 -1.77 21.78
CA ILE A 167 -7.08 -2.63 20.61
C ILE A 167 -6.80 -4.07 21.05
N HIS A 168 -7.79 -4.95 20.92
CA HIS A 168 -7.70 -6.33 21.41
C HIS A 168 -7.68 -7.35 20.27
N GLY A 169 -6.81 -8.36 20.39
CA GLY A 169 -6.74 -9.50 19.44
C GLY A 169 -5.98 -9.22 18.15
N MET A 170 -5.56 -7.98 17.89
CA MET A 170 -4.96 -7.56 16.60
C MET A 170 -3.44 -7.34 16.68
N THR A 171 -2.81 -7.57 17.84
CA THR A 171 -1.38 -7.28 18.08
C THR A 171 -0.45 -7.97 17.08
N MET A 172 -0.69 -9.25 16.76
CA MET A 172 0.18 -9.99 15.84
C MET A 172 0.04 -9.51 14.41
N ALA A 173 -1.17 -9.22 13.94
CA ALA A 173 -1.40 -8.68 12.60
C ALA A 173 -0.78 -7.29 12.44
N PHE A 174 -0.99 -6.40 13.43
CA PHE A 174 -0.37 -5.07 13.45
C PHE A 174 1.15 -5.15 13.45
N TRP A 175 1.71 -6.04 14.29
CA TRP A 175 3.14 -6.26 14.33
C TRP A 175 3.68 -6.75 12.99
N LEU A 176 3.06 -7.75 12.36
CA LEU A 176 3.51 -8.28 11.07
C LEU A 176 3.53 -7.20 9.98
N ILE A 177 2.48 -6.36 9.92
CA ILE A 177 2.40 -5.27 8.95
C ILE A 177 3.49 -4.22 9.22
N LEU A 178 3.55 -3.69 10.44
CA LEU A 178 4.50 -2.64 10.78
C LEU A 178 5.95 -3.13 10.73
N PHE A 179 6.21 -4.37 11.12
CA PHE A 179 7.51 -5.01 10.95
C PHE A 179 7.92 -5.05 9.48
N SER A 180 7.03 -5.49 8.59
CA SER A 180 7.31 -5.54 7.14
C SER A 180 7.62 -4.15 6.57
N VAL A 181 6.88 -3.12 7.02
CA VAL A 181 7.14 -1.71 6.67
C VAL A 181 8.51 -1.25 7.20
N SER A 182 8.86 -1.61 8.44
CA SER A 182 10.16 -1.28 9.02
C SER A 182 11.31 -1.91 8.23
N VAL A 183 11.14 -3.15 7.77
CA VAL A 183 12.12 -3.84 6.92
C VAL A 183 12.28 -3.13 5.57
N PHE A 184 11.15 -2.77 4.92
CA PHE A 184 11.17 -1.94 3.71
C PHE A 184 11.95 -0.63 3.93
N SER A 185 11.68 0.08 5.03
CA SER A 185 12.37 1.31 5.39
C SER A 185 13.85 1.13 5.68
N ASN A 186 14.24 0.03 6.31
CA ASN A 186 15.65 -0.29 6.51
C ASN A 186 16.37 -0.44 5.17
N PHE A 187 15.76 -1.13 4.20
CA PHE A 187 16.36 -1.24 2.87
C PHE A 187 16.41 0.10 2.13
N LEU A 188 15.37 0.94 2.27
CA LEU A 188 15.36 2.27 1.70
C LEU A 188 16.50 3.12 2.28
N GLY A 189 16.64 3.16 3.61
CA GLY A 189 17.71 3.88 4.29
C GLY A 189 19.10 3.33 3.97
N LEU A 190 19.29 2.00 3.87
CA LEU A 190 20.56 1.41 3.42
C LEU A 190 20.92 1.81 1.98
N ASN A 191 19.96 1.87 1.05
CA ASN A 191 20.21 2.36 -0.32
C ASN A 191 20.66 3.83 -0.29
N ILE A 192 20.03 4.67 0.52
CA ILE A 192 20.43 6.07 0.71
C ILE A 192 21.84 6.15 1.31
N SER A 193 22.12 5.34 2.33
CA SER A 193 23.41 5.27 3.01
C SER A 193 24.56 4.90 2.06
N SER A 194 24.31 3.98 1.12
CA SER A 194 25.33 3.56 0.15
C SER A 194 25.55 4.59 -0.96
N ALA A 195 24.51 5.34 -1.33
CA ALA A 195 24.52 6.23 -2.48
C ALA A 195 25.11 7.62 -2.19
N PHE A 196 24.88 8.17 -1.00
CA PHE A 196 25.28 9.54 -0.67
C PHE A 196 26.67 9.63 -0.04
N ASN A 197 27.29 10.81 -0.14
CA ASN A 197 28.66 11.05 0.34
C ASN A 197 28.74 11.81 1.67
N SER A 198 27.63 12.39 2.13
CA SER A 198 27.55 13.17 3.36
C SER A 198 26.28 12.82 4.15
N VAL A 199 26.36 12.91 5.47
CA VAL A 199 25.22 12.58 6.36
C VAL A 199 24.17 13.70 6.31
N GLU A 200 24.60 14.94 6.12
CA GLU A 200 23.73 16.11 6.01
C GLU A 200 22.79 16.00 4.81
N ALA A 201 23.29 15.52 3.66
CA ALA A 201 22.47 15.32 2.47
C ALA A 201 21.39 14.24 2.70
N ILE A 202 21.72 13.21 3.48
CA ILE A 202 20.79 12.13 3.81
C ILE A 202 19.62 12.67 4.64
N TYR A 203 19.88 13.51 5.65
CA TYR A 203 18.81 14.09 6.46
C TYR A 203 17.88 15.03 5.70
N ILE A 204 18.37 15.72 4.66
CA ILE A 204 17.51 16.53 3.79
C ILE A 204 16.63 15.64 2.89
N LEU A 205 17.19 14.52 2.41
CA LEU A 205 16.50 13.61 1.50
C LEU A 205 15.38 12.82 2.18
N ILE A 206 15.57 12.39 3.42
CA ILE A 206 14.61 11.51 4.11
C ILE A 206 13.20 12.13 4.15
N PRO A 207 12.97 13.38 4.62
CA PRO A 207 11.66 14.02 4.57
C PRO A 207 11.11 14.12 3.14
N LEU A 208 11.94 14.44 2.15
CA LEU A 208 11.52 14.55 0.75
C LEU A 208 10.96 13.22 0.20
N LEU A 209 11.53 12.09 0.63
CA LEU A 209 11.03 10.76 0.26
C LEU A 209 9.78 10.35 1.05
N LEU A 210 9.64 10.83 2.28
CA LEU A 210 8.51 10.49 3.15
C LEU A 210 7.25 11.32 2.86
N ILE A 211 7.37 12.57 2.40
CA ILE A 211 6.21 13.41 2.05
C ILE A 211 5.29 12.71 1.03
N PRO A 212 5.79 12.16 -0.10
CA PRO A 212 4.95 11.39 -1.02
C PRO A 212 4.30 10.17 -0.37
N GLN A 213 5.02 9.43 0.48
CA GLN A 213 4.48 8.27 1.21
C GLN A 213 3.32 8.70 2.13
N ILE A 214 3.44 9.86 2.78
CA ILE A 214 2.40 10.44 3.65
C ILE A 214 1.17 10.83 2.82
N LEU A 215 1.36 11.59 1.73
CA LEU A 215 0.26 12.14 0.94
C LEU A 215 -0.50 11.07 0.15
N LEU A 216 0.21 10.07 -0.38
CA LEU A 216 -0.32 9.08 -1.33
C LEU A 216 -0.68 7.74 -0.67
N CYS A 217 -0.94 7.73 0.64
CA CYS A 217 -1.39 6.54 1.37
C CYS A 217 -2.91 6.25 1.22
N GLY A 218 -3.68 7.21 0.71
CA GLY A 218 -5.14 7.10 0.52
C GLY A 218 -6.00 7.73 1.62
N VAL A 219 -5.38 8.22 2.71
CA VAL A 219 -6.09 8.85 3.84
C VAL A 219 -6.15 10.37 3.71
N ILE A 220 -5.00 11.01 3.46
CA ILE A 220 -4.90 12.48 3.35
C ILE A 220 -5.45 12.95 2.00
N VAL A 221 -5.04 12.27 0.92
CA VAL A 221 -5.58 12.49 -0.41
C VAL A 221 -6.37 11.25 -0.81
N LYS A 222 -7.68 11.41 -1.03
CA LYS A 222 -8.54 10.32 -1.48
C LYS A 222 -8.17 9.95 -2.91
N PHE A 223 -7.99 8.67 -3.18
CA PHE A 223 -7.64 8.21 -4.52
C PHE A 223 -8.70 8.52 -5.58
N ASP A 224 -9.97 8.64 -5.17
CA ASP A 224 -11.07 9.04 -6.04
C ASP A 224 -10.85 10.43 -6.65
N ASP A 225 -10.21 11.34 -5.91
CA ASP A 225 -9.91 12.70 -6.37
C ASP A 225 -8.71 12.73 -7.34
N LEU A 226 -7.86 11.70 -7.28
CA LEU A 226 -6.69 11.54 -8.17
C LEU A 226 -7.02 10.76 -9.46
N GLN A 227 -8.10 9.99 -9.47
CA GLN A 227 -8.54 9.28 -10.65
C GLN A 227 -9.19 10.24 -11.65
N SER A 228 -8.85 10.11 -12.94
CA SER A 228 -9.59 10.79 -14.01
C SER A 228 -11.06 10.36 -13.98
N LYS A 229 -11.98 11.30 -14.24
CA LYS A 229 -13.42 11.01 -14.38
C LYS A 229 -13.72 9.95 -15.45
N ASN A 230 -12.82 9.81 -16.42
CA ASN A 230 -12.94 8.84 -17.51
C ASN A 230 -12.23 7.50 -17.21
N ALA A 231 -11.78 7.26 -15.97
CA ALA A 231 -11.14 6.00 -15.61
C ALA A 231 -12.10 4.83 -15.81
N HIS A 232 -11.70 3.88 -16.65
CA HIS A 232 -12.50 2.70 -16.98
C HIS A 232 -12.58 1.67 -15.84
N LYS A 233 -11.63 1.70 -14.89
CA LYS A 233 -11.51 0.69 -13.84
C LYS A 233 -11.41 1.32 -12.46
N ASP A 234 -11.99 0.65 -11.47
CA ASP A 234 -11.88 1.07 -10.07
C ASP A 234 -10.63 0.46 -9.43
N ALA A 235 -9.49 1.10 -9.65
CA ALA A 235 -8.23 0.69 -9.06
C ALA A 235 -7.49 1.89 -8.49
N VAL A 236 -6.67 1.61 -7.48
CA VAL A 236 -5.79 2.64 -6.93
C VAL A 236 -4.86 3.18 -8.02
N PRO A 237 -4.67 4.51 -8.10
CA PRO A 237 -3.74 5.12 -9.03
C PRO A 237 -2.34 4.50 -8.91
N PHE A 238 -1.65 4.34 -10.04
CA PHE A 238 -0.32 3.73 -10.09
C PHE A 238 0.67 4.37 -9.11
N ILE A 239 0.58 5.69 -8.91
CA ILE A 239 1.46 6.41 -7.99
C ILE A 239 1.28 5.94 -6.53
N GLY A 240 0.08 5.51 -6.15
CA GLY A 240 -0.22 4.93 -4.83
C GLY A 240 0.23 3.47 -4.72
N GLU A 241 0.33 2.74 -5.81
CA GLU A 241 0.82 1.34 -5.83
C GLU A 241 2.32 1.25 -5.57
N ILE A 242 3.08 2.32 -5.83
CA ILE A 242 4.51 2.42 -5.52
C ILE A 242 4.75 2.76 -4.02
N MET A 243 3.73 3.20 -3.29
CA MET A 243 3.87 3.66 -1.91
C MET A 243 3.66 2.51 -0.93
N ALA A 244 4.70 2.17 -0.16
CA ALA A 244 4.60 1.12 0.87
C ALA A 244 3.61 1.51 1.97
N SER A 245 3.48 2.82 2.25
CA SER A 245 2.53 3.35 3.23
C SER A 245 1.07 3.03 2.87
N ARG A 246 0.72 3.07 1.58
CA ARG A 246 -0.62 2.75 1.08
C ARG A 246 -0.97 1.30 1.38
N TRP A 247 -0.08 0.37 1.04
CA TRP A 247 -0.30 -1.07 1.26
C TRP A 247 -0.42 -1.40 2.75
N ALA A 248 0.44 -0.79 3.58
CA ALA A 248 0.43 -0.98 5.02
C ALA A 248 -0.83 -0.42 5.69
N PHE A 249 -1.24 0.79 5.31
CA PHE A 249 -2.46 1.40 5.84
C PHE A 249 -3.71 0.59 5.46
N GLU A 250 -3.83 0.20 4.19
CA GLU A 250 -4.95 -0.64 3.73
C GLU A 250 -4.98 -1.96 4.50
N ALA A 251 -3.83 -2.62 4.70
CA ALA A 251 -3.76 -3.86 5.48
C ALA A 251 -4.23 -3.65 6.92
N LEU A 252 -3.77 -2.60 7.61
CA LEU A 252 -4.19 -2.30 8.98
C LEU A 252 -5.69 -2.00 9.07
N ALA A 253 -6.22 -1.18 8.16
CA ALA A 253 -7.62 -0.78 8.17
C ALA A 253 -8.56 -1.95 7.87
N VAL A 254 -8.25 -2.73 6.84
CA VAL A 254 -9.04 -3.89 6.41
C VAL A 254 -9.01 -4.97 7.49
N GLU A 255 -7.84 -5.34 8.00
CA GLU A 255 -7.70 -6.37 9.04
C GLU A 255 -8.43 -5.96 10.33
N GLN A 256 -8.22 -4.73 10.81
CA GLN A 256 -8.84 -4.22 12.03
C GLN A 256 -10.38 -4.20 11.91
N PHE A 257 -10.92 -3.99 10.71
CA PHE A 257 -12.36 -3.99 10.50
C PHE A 257 -12.94 -5.38 10.26
N LYS A 258 -12.31 -6.19 9.40
CA LYS A 258 -12.83 -7.47 8.93
C LYS A 258 -12.67 -8.58 9.98
N ASP A 259 -11.45 -8.70 10.51
CA ASP A 259 -11.04 -9.88 11.31
C ASP A 259 -11.06 -9.62 12.82
N ASN A 260 -11.57 -8.46 13.25
CA ASN A 260 -11.84 -8.26 14.67
C ASN A 260 -12.91 -9.25 15.17
N ARG A 261 -12.81 -9.60 16.46
CA ARG A 261 -13.63 -10.65 17.08
C ARG A 261 -15.14 -10.48 16.90
N TYR A 262 -15.62 -9.23 16.85
CA TYR A 262 -17.03 -8.93 16.62
C TYR A 262 -17.38 -9.14 15.14
N MET A 263 -16.67 -8.46 14.25
CA MET A 263 -17.00 -8.41 12.83
C MET A 263 -16.72 -9.70 12.08
N ALA A 264 -15.71 -10.49 12.48
CA ALA A 264 -15.41 -11.79 11.87
C ALA A 264 -16.62 -12.75 11.86
N ARG A 265 -17.59 -12.57 12.77
CA ARG A 265 -18.83 -13.37 12.83
C ARG A 265 -19.89 -12.91 11.82
N PHE A 266 -19.85 -11.65 11.44
CA PHE A 266 -20.89 -10.99 10.65
C PHE A 266 -20.41 -10.55 9.26
N PHE A 267 -19.10 -10.55 9.01
CA PHE A 267 -18.50 -9.96 7.81
C PHE A 267 -19.13 -10.48 6.51
N GLU A 268 -19.21 -11.80 6.33
CA GLU A 268 -19.80 -12.39 5.12
C GLU A 268 -21.30 -12.06 4.99
N LEU A 269 -22.05 -12.01 6.10
CA LEU A 269 -23.47 -11.65 6.07
C LEU A 269 -23.66 -10.17 5.73
N GLU A 270 -22.87 -9.28 6.31
CA GLU A 270 -22.90 -7.84 6.04
C GLU A 270 -22.46 -7.54 4.60
N LYS A 271 -21.49 -8.30 4.10
CA LYS A 271 -21.03 -8.25 2.71
C LYS A 271 -22.17 -8.60 1.75
N GLU A 272 -22.82 -9.74 1.95
CA GLU A 272 -23.97 -10.15 1.14
C GLU A 272 -25.14 -9.15 1.23
N ILE A 273 -25.42 -8.60 2.43
CA ILE A 273 -26.45 -7.57 2.64
C ILE A 273 -26.14 -6.32 1.82
N ALA A 274 -24.92 -5.78 1.94
CA ALA A 274 -24.50 -4.56 1.24
C ALA A 274 -24.52 -4.75 -0.28
N GLN A 275 -24.09 -5.92 -0.75
CA GLN A 275 -24.10 -6.31 -2.16
C GLN A 275 -25.52 -6.43 -2.73
N ALA A 276 -26.44 -7.06 -1.99
CA ALA A 276 -27.83 -7.17 -2.40
C ALA A 276 -28.52 -5.80 -2.42
N GLN A 277 -28.28 -4.98 -1.39
CA GLN A 277 -28.83 -3.64 -1.27
C GLN A 277 -28.36 -2.72 -2.40
N TYR A 278 -27.06 -2.74 -2.74
CA TYR A 278 -26.54 -1.94 -3.85
C TYR A 278 -27.22 -2.31 -5.17
N ARG A 279 -27.38 -3.61 -5.45
CA ARG A 279 -28.02 -4.08 -6.69
C ARG A 279 -29.50 -3.71 -6.74
N SER A 280 -30.25 -3.89 -5.65
CA SER A 280 -31.70 -3.67 -5.64
C SER A 280 -32.13 -2.21 -5.46
N GLU A 281 -31.44 -1.43 -4.61
CA GLU A 281 -31.87 -0.07 -4.27
C GLU A 281 -31.20 0.97 -5.15
N ILE A 282 -29.94 0.77 -5.53
CA ILE A 282 -29.14 1.77 -6.24
C ILE A 282 -29.04 1.43 -7.73
N LEU A 283 -28.39 0.32 -8.09
CA LEU A 283 -28.06 0.02 -9.49
C LEU A 283 -29.30 -0.18 -10.36
N THR A 284 -30.21 -1.07 -9.96
CA THR A 284 -31.43 -1.32 -10.75
C THR A 284 -32.35 -0.11 -10.81
N THR A 285 -32.48 0.66 -9.72
CA THR A 285 -33.26 1.92 -9.72
C THR A 285 -32.67 2.95 -10.69
N GLU A 286 -31.35 3.11 -10.69
CA GLU A 286 -30.68 4.03 -11.60
C GLU A 286 -30.81 3.59 -13.06
N LEU A 287 -30.63 2.30 -13.34
CA LEU A 287 -30.82 1.75 -14.69
C LEU A 287 -32.25 1.95 -15.20
N ILE A 288 -33.26 1.72 -14.36
CA ILE A 288 -34.66 1.99 -14.70
C ILE A 288 -34.84 3.48 -15.02
N GLY A 289 -34.30 4.37 -14.19
CA GLY A 289 -34.37 5.82 -14.41
C GLY A 289 -33.73 6.26 -15.73
N GLN A 290 -32.58 5.70 -16.12
CA GLN A 290 -31.97 5.99 -17.41
C GLN A 290 -32.79 5.44 -18.59
N VAL A 291 -33.37 4.24 -18.45
CA VAL A 291 -34.25 3.67 -19.47
C VAL A 291 -35.47 4.55 -19.68
N ASP A 292 -36.11 5.01 -18.61
CA ASP A 292 -37.26 5.93 -18.69
C ASP A 292 -36.88 7.28 -19.31
N LEU A 293 -35.69 7.79 -19.01
CA LEU A 293 -35.19 9.02 -19.61
C LEU A 293 -35.02 8.88 -21.14
N ILE A 294 -34.36 7.82 -21.59
CA ILE A 294 -34.13 7.57 -23.02
C ILE A 294 -35.45 7.30 -23.75
N ASP A 295 -36.36 6.51 -23.16
CA ASP A 295 -37.68 6.26 -23.72
C ASP A 295 -38.50 7.56 -23.82
N GLY A 296 -38.44 8.42 -22.80
CA GLY A 296 -39.06 9.74 -22.82
C GLY A 296 -38.54 10.64 -23.95
N ILE A 297 -37.21 10.69 -24.13
CA ILE A 297 -36.56 11.46 -25.21
C ILE A 297 -37.01 10.94 -26.59
N LEU A 298 -37.01 9.62 -26.80
CA LEU A 298 -37.42 9.00 -28.06
C LEU A 298 -38.88 9.25 -28.42
N ARG A 299 -39.78 9.26 -27.42
CA ARG A 299 -41.20 9.59 -27.63
C ARG A 299 -41.40 11.05 -28.02
N LEU A 300 -40.57 11.96 -27.51
CA LEU A 300 -40.63 13.39 -27.82
C LEU A 300 -39.94 13.74 -29.14
N ASN A 301 -38.89 13.02 -29.52
CA ASN A 301 -38.13 13.30 -30.73
C ASN A 301 -37.64 12.01 -31.42
N PRO A 302 -38.46 11.41 -32.30
CA PRO A 302 -38.16 10.13 -32.94
C PRO A 302 -36.89 10.10 -33.82
N GLU A 303 -36.39 11.27 -34.23
CA GLU A 303 -35.18 11.42 -35.07
C GLU A 303 -33.88 11.62 -34.27
N TYR A 304 -33.94 11.65 -32.94
CA TYR A 304 -32.77 11.92 -32.09
C TYR A 304 -31.86 10.68 -31.98
N SER A 305 -30.63 10.76 -32.49
CA SER A 305 -29.73 9.60 -32.61
C SER A 305 -28.33 9.75 -31.98
N GLY A 306 -28.00 10.88 -31.35
CA GLY A 306 -26.61 11.28 -31.07
C GLY A 306 -26.07 11.00 -29.65
N GLU A 307 -26.76 11.49 -28.62
CA GLU A 307 -26.22 11.57 -27.25
C GLU A 307 -26.51 10.33 -26.39
N ASP A 308 -27.59 9.60 -26.68
CA ASP A 308 -27.98 8.38 -25.94
C ASP A 308 -27.10 7.16 -26.25
N SER A 309 -26.19 7.25 -27.23
CA SER A 309 -25.31 6.13 -27.60
C SER A 309 -24.41 5.68 -26.45
N GLN A 310 -23.95 6.61 -25.60
CA GLN A 310 -23.18 6.28 -24.41
C GLN A 310 -24.06 5.67 -23.33
N LYS A 311 -25.26 6.21 -23.09
CA LYS A 311 -26.17 5.72 -22.05
C LYS A 311 -26.71 4.33 -22.36
N LEU A 312 -27.10 4.09 -23.62
CA LEU A 312 -27.49 2.75 -24.09
C LEU A 312 -26.35 1.74 -23.95
N ARG A 313 -25.10 2.16 -24.21
CA ARG A 313 -23.92 1.30 -23.98
C ARG A 313 -23.71 1.00 -22.49
N ILE A 314 -23.88 1.98 -21.61
CA ILE A 314 -23.80 1.78 -20.16
C ILE A 314 -24.88 0.79 -19.70
N ILE A 315 -26.14 1.01 -20.10
CA ILE A 315 -27.26 0.11 -19.77
C ILE A 315 -26.98 -1.30 -20.27
N LYS A 316 -26.50 -1.45 -21.51
CA LYS A 316 -26.09 -2.73 -22.09
C LYS A 316 -25.05 -3.43 -21.21
N ASN A 317 -23.94 -2.75 -20.95
CA ASN A 317 -22.83 -3.32 -20.20
C ASN A 317 -23.23 -3.70 -18.77
N GLU A 318 -24.07 -2.91 -18.10
CA GLU A 318 -24.53 -3.22 -16.74
C GLU A 318 -25.54 -4.37 -16.71
N ILE A 319 -26.40 -4.51 -17.72
CA ILE A 319 -27.28 -5.68 -17.86
C ILE A 319 -26.45 -6.94 -18.11
N GLU A 320 -25.47 -6.89 -19.01
CA GLU A 320 -24.56 -8.03 -19.27
C GLU A 320 -23.85 -8.47 -17.99
N LYS A 321 -23.30 -7.52 -17.21
CA LYS A 321 -22.68 -7.83 -15.90
C LYS A 321 -23.64 -8.47 -14.91
N LEU A 322 -24.89 -8.03 -14.86
CA LEU A 322 -25.90 -8.59 -13.95
C LEU A 322 -26.36 -9.98 -14.40
N ASP A 323 -26.43 -10.21 -15.71
CA ASP A 323 -26.80 -11.49 -16.30
C ASP A 323 -25.68 -12.53 -16.15
N ASP A 324 -24.41 -12.11 -16.21
CA ASP A 324 -23.23 -12.95 -15.95
C ASP A 324 -23.21 -13.55 -14.53
N GLU A 325 -23.93 -12.94 -13.58
CA GLU A 325 -24.11 -13.51 -12.23
C GLU A 325 -24.99 -14.78 -12.24
N ASN A 326 -25.64 -15.09 -13.37
CA ASN A 326 -26.46 -16.30 -13.60
C ASN A 326 -27.60 -16.49 -12.57
N VAL A 327 -28.17 -15.37 -12.12
CA VAL A 327 -29.21 -15.34 -11.09
C VAL A 327 -30.62 -15.50 -11.67
N LEU A 328 -30.85 -14.92 -12.85
CA LEU A 328 -32.09 -15.00 -13.63
C LEU A 328 -31.74 -15.34 -15.08
N PRO A 329 -32.71 -15.79 -15.91
CA PRO A 329 -32.48 -15.96 -17.34
C PRO A 329 -32.02 -14.67 -18.00
N GLU A 330 -31.00 -14.77 -18.86
CA GLU A 330 -30.42 -13.63 -19.58
C GLU A 330 -31.45 -12.82 -20.36
N PHE A 331 -31.22 -11.51 -20.44
CA PHE A 331 -32.08 -10.62 -21.21
C PHE A 331 -31.91 -10.87 -22.71
N LYS A 332 -33.00 -11.33 -23.36
CA LYS A 332 -32.96 -11.77 -24.77
C LYS A 332 -32.70 -10.65 -25.79
N TYR A 333 -32.88 -9.38 -25.43
CA TYR A 333 -32.81 -8.24 -26.36
C TYR A 333 -31.64 -7.29 -26.06
N THR A 334 -30.59 -7.77 -25.38
CA THR A 334 -29.37 -6.98 -25.08
C THR A 334 -28.75 -6.40 -26.35
N GLU A 335 -28.81 -7.15 -27.45
CA GLU A 335 -28.32 -6.70 -28.76
C GLU A 335 -29.17 -5.59 -29.41
N ASN A 336 -30.31 -5.20 -28.83
CA ASN A 336 -31.12 -4.09 -29.29
C ASN A 336 -30.84 -2.78 -28.53
N LEU A 337 -29.98 -2.82 -27.51
CA LEU A 337 -29.51 -1.66 -26.73
C LEU A 337 -28.47 -0.85 -27.51
N ARG A 338 -28.85 -0.38 -28.71
CA ARG A 338 -28.02 0.47 -29.56
C ARG A 338 -28.88 1.43 -30.38
N PRO A 339 -28.30 2.57 -30.80
CA PRO A 339 -29.02 3.56 -31.61
C PRO A 339 -29.70 2.92 -32.82
N GLY A 340 -30.95 3.31 -33.09
CA GLY A 340 -31.75 2.82 -34.21
C GLY A 340 -32.44 1.46 -34.01
N LYS A 341 -32.05 0.67 -32.99
CA LYS A 341 -32.74 -0.59 -32.64
C LYS A 341 -33.56 -0.52 -31.35
N PHE A 342 -33.20 0.40 -30.46
CA PHE A 342 -33.91 0.65 -29.21
C PHE A 342 -35.24 1.37 -29.49
N ASN A 343 -36.32 0.94 -28.82
CA ASN A 343 -37.66 1.52 -28.94
C ASN A 343 -38.44 1.34 -27.62
N SER A 344 -39.62 1.94 -27.51
CA SER A 344 -40.44 1.90 -26.29
C SER A 344 -40.86 0.49 -25.87
N ALA A 345 -41.06 -0.44 -26.80
CA ALA A 345 -41.37 -1.83 -26.45
C ALA A 345 -40.17 -2.51 -25.76
N ILE A 346 -38.95 -2.24 -26.24
CA ILE A 346 -37.72 -2.75 -25.65
C ILE A 346 -37.46 -2.10 -24.30
N ALA A 347 -37.73 -0.80 -24.16
CA ALA A 347 -37.65 -0.10 -22.88
C ALA A 347 -38.55 -0.77 -21.82
N GLU A 348 -39.80 -1.09 -22.15
CA GLU A 348 -40.70 -1.81 -21.24
C GLU A 348 -40.18 -3.22 -20.88
N LEU A 349 -39.66 -3.97 -21.85
CA LEU A 349 -39.09 -5.30 -21.60
C LEU A 349 -37.87 -5.24 -20.66
N ILE A 350 -37.00 -4.24 -20.81
CA ILE A 350 -35.85 -4.02 -19.93
C ILE A 350 -36.32 -3.67 -18.52
N LYS A 351 -37.31 -2.78 -18.39
CA LYS A 351 -37.86 -2.43 -17.08
C LYS A 351 -38.46 -3.63 -16.37
N VAL A 352 -39.14 -4.52 -17.09
CA VAL A 352 -39.62 -5.79 -16.51
C VAL A 352 -38.45 -6.64 -16.03
N HIS A 353 -37.38 -6.81 -16.83
CA HIS A 353 -36.18 -7.54 -16.43
C HIS A 353 -35.51 -6.96 -15.18
N LEU A 354 -35.28 -5.63 -15.17
CA LEU A 354 -34.67 -4.92 -14.05
C LEU A 354 -35.54 -4.98 -12.78
N ASN A 355 -36.87 -4.94 -12.90
CA ASN A 355 -37.78 -5.11 -11.77
C ASN A 355 -37.75 -6.55 -11.21
N ASN A 356 -37.59 -7.56 -12.07
CA ASN A 356 -37.42 -8.95 -11.62
C ASN A 356 -36.08 -9.12 -10.87
N LEU A 357 -34.98 -8.56 -11.40
CA LEU A 357 -33.68 -8.53 -10.72
C LEU A 357 -33.78 -7.80 -9.37
N LYS A 358 -34.43 -6.63 -9.35
CA LYS A 358 -34.67 -5.86 -8.12
C LYS A 358 -35.44 -6.67 -7.09
N ALA A 359 -36.50 -7.37 -7.49
CA ALA A 359 -37.28 -8.24 -6.61
C ALA A 359 -36.44 -9.40 -6.08
N PHE A 360 -35.63 -10.05 -6.93
CA PHE A 360 -34.71 -11.11 -6.53
C PHE A 360 -33.72 -10.61 -5.46
N TYR A 361 -33.02 -9.51 -5.71
CA TYR A 361 -32.02 -9.00 -4.76
C TYR A 361 -32.64 -8.47 -3.47
N ASN A 362 -33.87 -7.94 -3.53
CA ASN A 362 -34.63 -7.61 -2.32
C ASN A 362 -34.96 -8.85 -1.49
N ASN A 363 -35.39 -9.95 -2.12
CA ASN A 363 -35.62 -11.21 -1.41
C ASN A 363 -34.31 -11.74 -0.80
N ARG A 364 -33.20 -11.69 -1.56
CA ARG A 364 -31.86 -12.06 -1.07
C ARG A 364 -31.46 -11.22 0.14
N TYR A 365 -31.67 -9.91 0.11
CA TYR A 365 -31.43 -9.01 1.23
C TYR A 365 -32.21 -9.45 2.48
N GLN A 366 -33.53 -9.71 2.35
CA GLN A 366 -34.37 -10.13 3.47
C GLN A 366 -33.95 -11.49 4.03
N ASP A 367 -33.58 -12.45 3.17
CA ASP A 367 -33.13 -13.77 3.58
C ASP A 367 -31.84 -13.70 4.40
N VAL A 368 -30.85 -12.94 3.93
CA VAL A 368 -29.55 -12.81 4.60
C VAL A 368 -29.68 -12.00 5.89
N LYS A 369 -30.48 -10.93 5.88
CA LYS A 369 -30.83 -10.18 7.09
C LYS A 369 -31.50 -11.07 8.14
N SER A 370 -32.44 -11.92 7.74
CA SER A 370 -33.06 -12.91 8.61
C SER A 370 -32.06 -13.95 9.14
N LYS A 371 -31.05 -14.36 8.36
CA LYS A 371 -29.94 -15.20 8.85
C LYS A 371 -29.12 -14.48 9.92
N LYS A 372 -28.78 -13.21 9.71
CA LYS A 372 -28.07 -12.37 10.68
C LYS A 372 -28.86 -12.21 11.98
N ASP A 373 -30.16 -11.90 11.91
CA ASP A 373 -31.02 -11.76 13.08
C ASP A 373 -31.13 -13.07 13.87
N ARG A 374 -31.24 -14.22 13.18
CA ARG A 374 -31.19 -15.54 13.82
C ARG A 374 -29.86 -15.80 14.54
N LEU A 375 -28.73 -15.38 13.95
CA LEU A 375 -27.42 -15.50 14.59
C LEU A 375 -27.31 -14.61 15.83
N ILE A 376 -27.77 -13.36 15.76
CA ILE A 376 -27.83 -12.42 16.88
C ILE A 376 -28.67 -13.01 18.02
N ASN A 377 -29.88 -13.47 17.71
CA ASN A 377 -30.79 -14.08 18.69
C ASN A 377 -30.20 -15.34 19.34
N ARG A 378 -29.49 -16.17 18.57
CA ARG A 378 -28.79 -17.35 19.11
C ARG A 378 -27.71 -16.94 20.10
N LEU A 379 -26.86 -16.00 19.73
CA LEU A 379 -25.75 -15.54 20.58
C LEU A 379 -26.25 -14.87 21.86
N ASN A 380 -27.32 -14.07 21.78
CA ASN A 380 -27.94 -13.45 22.95
C ASN A 380 -28.55 -14.49 23.90
N LYS A 381 -29.21 -15.54 23.37
CA LYS A 381 -29.73 -16.65 24.18
C LYS A 381 -28.62 -17.44 24.89
N GLU A 382 -27.49 -17.66 24.21
CA GLU A 382 -26.37 -18.44 24.75
C GLU A 382 -25.50 -17.65 25.75
N LYS A 383 -25.33 -16.34 25.56
CA LYS A 383 -24.33 -15.53 26.27
C LYS A 383 -24.90 -14.32 27.02
N GLY A 384 -26.20 -14.07 26.91
CA GLY A 384 -26.90 -12.93 27.49
C GLY A 384 -27.04 -11.76 26.51
N ASP A 385 -28.07 -10.94 26.73
CA ASP A 385 -28.49 -9.88 25.80
C ASP A 385 -27.46 -8.75 25.61
N GLN A 386 -26.58 -8.51 26.60
CA GLN A 386 -25.54 -7.48 26.52
C GLN A 386 -24.27 -7.94 25.81
N PHE A 387 -24.08 -9.25 25.60
CA PHE A 387 -22.82 -9.81 25.11
C PHE A 387 -22.36 -9.19 23.78
N LEU A 388 -23.27 -9.07 22.80
CA LEU A 388 -22.92 -8.51 21.48
C LEU A 388 -22.63 -7.02 21.54
N LEU A 389 -23.32 -6.29 22.40
CA LEU A 389 -23.07 -4.86 22.61
C LEU A 389 -21.67 -4.66 23.19
N ASP A 390 -21.30 -5.43 24.22
CA ASP A 390 -19.99 -5.36 24.85
C ASP A 390 -18.86 -5.73 23.88
N GLU A 391 -19.05 -6.78 23.07
CA GLU A 391 -18.08 -7.15 22.03
C GLU A 391 -17.96 -6.05 20.97
N LYS A 392 -19.07 -5.43 20.55
CA LYS A 392 -19.03 -4.31 19.59
C LYS A 392 -18.28 -3.11 20.18
N MET A 393 -18.58 -2.74 21.42
CA MET A 393 -17.94 -1.61 22.12
C MET A 393 -16.43 -1.80 22.30
N LYS A 394 -15.99 -3.07 22.39
CA LYS A 394 -14.60 -3.45 22.68
C LYS A 394 -13.74 -3.72 21.44
N PHE A 395 -14.30 -4.30 20.37
CA PHE A 395 -13.52 -4.78 19.22
C PHE A 395 -13.79 -4.01 17.93
N HIS A 396 -14.91 -3.30 17.83
CA HIS A 396 -15.31 -2.56 16.64
C HIS A 396 -15.09 -1.07 16.84
N ASN A 397 -14.82 -0.32 15.76
CA ASN A 397 -14.66 1.12 15.81
C ASN A 397 -15.52 1.81 14.75
N LYS A 398 -16.32 2.79 15.18
CA LYS A 398 -17.28 3.49 14.31
C LYS A 398 -16.60 4.31 13.21
N SER A 399 -15.52 5.01 13.53
CA SER A 399 -14.83 5.84 12.53
C SER A 399 -14.15 5.00 11.46
N LEU A 400 -13.56 3.86 11.85
CA LEU A 400 -13.02 2.91 10.89
C LEU A 400 -14.11 2.32 10.00
N GLU A 401 -15.27 1.96 10.57
CA GLU A 401 -16.44 1.50 9.80
C GLU A 401 -16.82 2.54 8.74
N VAL A 402 -17.01 3.80 9.13
CA VAL A 402 -17.34 4.91 8.20
C VAL A 402 -16.32 5.02 7.06
N LEU A 403 -15.03 4.86 7.35
CA LEU A 403 -13.96 4.91 6.33
C LEU A 403 -14.08 3.76 5.33
N VAL A 404 -14.16 2.51 5.82
CA VAL A 404 -14.13 1.32 4.96
C VAL A 404 -15.46 1.04 4.27
N THR A 405 -16.57 1.57 4.79
CA THR A 405 -17.87 1.53 4.11
C THR A 405 -18.14 2.80 3.30
N ASN A 406 -17.32 3.83 3.45
CA ASN A 406 -17.52 5.15 2.83
C ASN A 406 -18.96 5.67 3.03
N SER A 407 -19.50 5.55 4.25
CA SER A 407 -20.91 5.85 4.54
C SER A 407 -21.26 7.33 4.40
N ASP A 408 -20.27 8.22 4.52
CA ASP A 408 -20.44 9.67 4.40
C ASP A 408 -20.33 10.15 2.94
N ALA A 409 -20.28 9.22 1.97
CA ALA A 409 -20.19 9.56 0.56
C ALA A 409 -21.46 10.29 0.08
N LYS A 410 -21.27 11.42 -0.60
CA LYS A 410 -22.36 12.17 -1.26
C LYS A 410 -22.84 11.51 -2.56
N GLN A 411 -21.99 10.69 -3.17
CA GLN A 411 -22.26 9.98 -4.42
C GLN A 411 -22.07 8.49 -4.19
N PHE A 412 -23.11 7.70 -4.46
CA PHE A 412 -23.08 6.25 -4.25
C PHE A 412 -22.39 5.47 -5.37
N TYR A 413 -22.41 6.05 -6.57
CA TYR A 413 -21.73 5.53 -7.74
C TYR A 413 -21.17 6.69 -8.57
N ARG A 414 -20.23 6.37 -9.47
CA ARG A 414 -19.72 7.28 -10.50
C ARG A 414 -20.03 6.69 -11.86
N GLU A 415 -20.66 7.46 -12.73
CA GLU A 415 -20.83 7.09 -14.14
C GLU A 415 -19.47 7.12 -14.86
N THR A 416 -19.17 6.06 -15.62
CA THR A 416 -17.97 5.94 -16.45
C THR A 416 -18.38 5.61 -17.89
N PRO A 417 -17.47 5.73 -18.88
CA PRO A 417 -17.79 5.38 -20.27
C PRO A 417 -18.25 3.93 -20.50
N VAL A 418 -18.01 3.05 -19.52
CA VAL A 418 -18.25 1.59 -19.57
C VAL A 418 -19.41 1.17 -18.66
N GLY A 419 -19.77 1.95 -17.65
CA GLY A 419 -20.68 1.46 -16.61
C GLY A 419 -20.73 2.31 -15.34
N TYR A 420 -21.42 1.80 -14.33
CA TYR A 420 -21.51 2.43 -13.01
C TYR A 420 -20.46 1.87 -12.06
N MET A 421 -19.64 2.76 -11.52
CA MET A 421 -18.61 2.42 -10.54
C MET A 421 -19.14 2.66 -9.13
N GLN A 422 -19.42 1.59 -8.39
CA GLN A 422 -19.79 1.66 -6.97
C GLN A 422 -18.72 2.37 -6.14
N LYS A 423 -19.13 3.36 -5.33
CA LYS A 423 -18.28 4.13 -4.41
C LYS A 423 -18.56 3.89 -2.93
N ILE A 424 -19.74 3.37 -2.60
CA ILE A 424 -20.07 2.96 -1.23
C ILE A 424 -19.63 1.53 -0.94
N ALA A 425 -19.48 1.23 0.34
CA ALA A 425 -19.18 -0.11 0.84
C ALA A 425 -17.96 -0.77 0.15
N PRO A 426 -16.82 -0.08 -0.08
CA PRO A 426 -15.69 -0.67 -0.81
C PRO A 426 -15.17 -1.94 -0.14
N ILE A 427 -15.22 -2.05 1.19
CA ILE A 427 -14.85 -3.27 1.91
C ILE A 427 -15.67 -4.51 1.51
N TYR A 428 -16.94 -4.33 1.14
CA TYR A 428 -17.86 -5.39 0.76
C TYR A 428 -17.96 -5.60 -0.76
N LYS A 429 -17.37 -4.69 -1.55
CA LYS A 429 -17.33 -4.77 -3.00
C LYS A 429 -16.33 -5.84 -3.44
N GLU A 430 -16.74 -6.68 -4.40
CA GLU A 430 -15.84 -7.61 -5.08
C GLU A 430 -14.84 -6.84 -5.97
N PRO A 431 -13.55 -7.24 -6.01
CA PRO A 431 -12.62 -6.72 -7.00
C PRO A 431 -13.14 -6.95 -8.42
N ASP A 432 -12.88 -6.00 -9.32
CA ASP A 432 -13.29 -6.09 -10.72
C ASP A 432 -12.71 -7.36 -11.38
N PRO A 433 -13.52 -8.19 -12.07
CA PRO A 433 -13.06 -9.40 -12.75
C PRO A 433 -11.88 -9.14 -13.69
N ASP A 434 -11.82 -7.96 -14.29
CA ASP A 434 -10.71 -7.57 -15.17
C ASP A 434 -9.32 -7.59 -14.50
N PHE A 435 -9.24 -7.64 -13.17
CA PHE A 435 -8.00 -7.71 -12.40
C PHE A 435 -7.57 -9.13 -12.00
N HIS A 436 -8.15 -10.18 -12.56
CA HIS A 436 -7.85 -11.58 -12.21
C HIS A 436 -6.35 -11.97 -12.23
N ARG A 437 -5.48 -11.21 -12.92
CA ARG A 437 -4.06 -11.55 -13.11
C ARG A 437 -3.08 -10.75 -12.24
N ASP A 438 -3.41 -9.50 -11.91
CA ASP A 438 -2.40 -8.53 -11.43
C ASP A 438 -2.58 -8.12 -9.96
N GLY A 439 -3.65 -8.60 -9.28
CA GLY A 439 -3.89 -8.30 -7.87
C GLY A 439 -4.31 -6.85 -7.57
N ARG A 440 -4.48 -6.03 -8.61
CA ARG A 440 -4.99 -4.66 -8.48
C ARG A 440 -6.46 -4.69 -8.06
N ALA A 441 -6.85 -3.77 -7.20
CA ALA A 441 -8.24 -3.62 -6.77
C ALA A 441 -8.49 -2.19 -6.30
N HIS A 442 -9.76 -1.88 -6.05
CA HIS A 442 -10.15 -0.65 -5.37
C HIS A 442 -9.53 -0.59 -3.96
N PHE A 443 -9.42 0.64 -3.45
CA PHE A 443 -8.88 0.88 -2.13
C PHE A 443 -9.82 0.34 -1.05
N LEU A 444 -9.25 -0.28 -0.01
CA LEU A 444 -9.97 -0.90 1.11
C LEU A 444 -10.79 -2.14 0.72
N ALA A 445 -10.44 -2.81 -0.40
CA ALA A 445 -11.01 -4.11 -0.72
C ALA A 445 -10.66 -5.16 0.36
N SER A 446 -11.60 -6.04 0.68
CA SER A 446 -11.42 -7.09 1.71
C SER A 446 -10.56 -8.28 1.28
N HIS A 447 -10.37 -8.43 -0.03
CA HIS A 447 -9.47 -9.40 -0.64
C HIS A 447 -9.04 -8.89 -2.02
N LYS A 448 -8.04 -9.55 -2.60
CA LYS A 448 -7.49 -9.28 -3.93
C LYS A 448 -7.53 -10.56 -4.76
N ILE A 449 -7.54 -10.45 -6.08
CA ILE A 449 -7.52 -11.62 -6.97
C ILE A 449 -6.15 -11.72 -7.62
N LEU A 450 -5.43 -12.81 -7.34
CA LEU A 450 -4.13 -13.11 -7.95
C LEU A 450 -4.22 -14.45 -8.69
N TRP A 451 -3.99 -14.43 -10.00
CA TRP A 451 -4.10 -15.60 -10.88
C TRP A 451 -5.41 -16.38 -10.71
N GLY A 452 -6.53 -15.67 -10.61
CA GLY A 452 -7.86 -16.27 -10.43
C GLY A 452 -8.16 -16.77 -9.01
N HIS A 453 -7.20 -16.71 -8.09
CA HIS A 453 -7.41 -17.08 -6.69
C HIS A 453 -7.64 -15.83 -5.82
N SER A 454 -8.62 -15.92 -4.92
CA SER A 454 -8.84 -14.89 -3.89
C SER A 454 -7.78 -14.98 -2.81
N VAL A 455 -7.09 -13.87 -2.54
CA VAL A 455 -6.06 -13.72 -1.51
C VAL A 455 -6.49 -12.62 -0.57
N ASP A 456 -6.43 -12.90 0.73
CA ASP A 456 -6.74 -11.92 1.75
C ASP A 456 -5.85 -10.67 1.65
N THR A 457 -6.43 -9.48 1.89
CA THR A 457 -5.74 -8.20 1.76
C THR A 457 -4.52 -8.10 2.69
N LEU A 458 -4.55 -8.64 3.91
CA LEU A 458 -3.38 -8.67 4.79
C LEU A 458 -2.21 -9.38 4.11
N THR A 459 -2.46 -10.60 3.64
CA THR A 459 -1.43 -11.47 3.05
C THR A 459 -0.89 -10.86 1.77
N PHE A 460 -1.78 -10.38 0.90
CA PHE A 460 -1.40 -9.76 -0.36
C PHE A 460 -0.56 -8.50 -0.13
N ASN A 461 -1.03 -7.58 0.71
CA ASN A 461 -0.36 -6.30 0.94
C ASN A 461 1.00 -6.46 1.63
N VAL A 462 1.11 -7.36 2.61
CA VAL A 462 2.39 -7.73 3.22
C VAL A 462 3.33 -8.32 2.16
N GLY A 463 2.82 -9.23 1.31
CA GLY A 463 3.58 -9.79 0.19
C GLY A 463 4.15 -8.72 -0.76
N VAL A 464 3.35 -7.71 -1.12
CA VAL A 464 3.81 -6.59 -1.95
C VAL A 464 4.91 -5.79 -1.25
N ILE A 465 4.78 -5.49 0.05
CA ILE A 465 5.83 -4.78 0.81
C ILE A 465 7.14 -5.58 0.84
N TRP A 466 7.07 -6.91 0.96
CA TRP A 466 8.25 -7.78 0.87
C TRP A 466 8.84 -7.85 -0.54
N LEU A 467 8.01 -7.79 -1.58
CA LEU A 467 8.49 -7.67 -2.96
C LEU A 467 9.23 -6.35 -3.17
N MET A 468 8.69 -5.24 -2.67
CA MET A 468 9.37 -3.93 -2.68
C MET A 468 10.68 -3.96 -1.91
N SER A 469 10.70 -4.62 -0.75
CA SER A 469 11.90 -4.82 0.07
C SER A 469 12.96 -5.63 -0.67
N THR A 470 12.54 -6.69 -1.37
CA THR A 470 13.42 -7.52 -2.20
C THR A 470 14.01 -6.72 -3.36
N PHE A 471 13.20 -5.89 -4.03
CA PHE A 471 13.69 -4.97 -5.05
C PHE A 471 14.75 -4.01 -4.51
N LEU A 472 14.51 -3.41 -3.34
CA LEU A 472 15.49 -2.53 -2.69
C LEU A 472 16.76 -3.27 -2.25
N TYR A 473 16.64 -4.53 -1.80
CA TYR A 473 17.81 -5.37 -1.50
C TYR A 473 18.66 -5.62 -2.76
N ILE A 474 18.04 -5.95 -3.89
CA ILE A 474 18.73 -6.14 -5.18
C ILE A 474 19.40 -4.82 -5.60
N SER A 475 18.68 -3.70 -5.53
CA SER A 475 19.20 -2.35 -5.79
C SER A 475 20.44 -2.04 -4.93
N LEU A 476 20.39 -2.36 -3.64
CA LEU A 476 21.48 -2.16 -2.70
C LEU A 476 22.68 -3.06 -3.03
N TYR A 477 22.44 -4.32 -3.38
CA TYR A 477 23.50 -5.27 -3.69
C TYR A 477 24.29 -4.84 -4.93
N PHE A 478 23.63 -4.27 -5.94
CA PHE A 478 24.24 -3.84 -7.19
C PHE A 478 24.60 -2.35 -7.28
N ASP A 479 24.42 -1.58 -6.19
CA ASP A 479 24.64 -0.12 -6.12
C ASP A 479 23.86 0.67 -7.20
N TRP A 480 22.62 0.28 -7.51
CA TRP A 480 21.85 0.94 -8.56
C TRP A 480 21.67 2.44 -8.30
N LEU A 481 21.25 2.81 -7.08
CA LEU A 481 21.03 4.22 -6.73
C LEU A 481 22.31 5.05 -6.88
N ARG A 482 23.45 4.55 -6.39
CA ARG A 482 24.74 5.23 -6.52
C ARG A 482 25.16 5.39 -7.99
N LYS A 483 24.99 4.34 -8.79
CA LYS A 483 25.30 4.39 -10.24
C LYS A 483 24.45 5.43 -10.95
N MET A 484 23.14 5.49 -10.67
CA MET A 484 22.26 6.49 -11.27
C MET A 484 22.65 7.93 -10.89
N LEU A 485 23.02 8.18 -9.63
CA LEU A 485 23.51 9.49 -9.19
C LEU A 485 24.90 9.83 -9.75
N GLY A 486 25.77 8.83 -9.95
CA GLY A 486 27.08 9.03 -10.59
C GLY A 486 26.98 9.38 -12.07
N ILE A 487 26.04 8.76 -12.79
CA ILE A 487 25.78 9.04 -14.22
C ILE A 487 25.28 10.47 -14.41
N SER A 488 24.43 11.00 -13.51
CA SER A 488 23.95 12.38 -13.62
C SER A 488 25.06 13.42 -13.43
N LEU A 489 26.05 13.14 -12.56
CA LEU A 489 27.24 13.98 -12.38
C LEU A 489 28.17 13.94 -13.60
N GLN A 490 28.38 12.76 -14.19
CA GLN A 490 29.16 12.62 -15.43
C GLN A 490 28.48 13.31 -16.62
N PHE A 491 27.15 13.25 -16.72
CA PHE A 491 26.38 13.93 -17.76
C PHE A 491 26.47 15.46 -17.64
N ASN A 492 26.44 16.00 -16.42
CA ASN A 492 26.65 17.42 -16.17
C ASN A 492 28.07 17.89 -16.51
N HIS A 493 29.08 17.05 -16.25
CA HIS A 493 30.47 17.32 -16.65
C HIS A 493 30.67 17.23 -18.17
N LEU A 494 30.00 16.30 -18.86
CA LEU A 494 30.03 16.25 -20.32
C LEU A 494 29.36 17.48 -20.93
N LYS A 495 28.20 17.88 -20.38
CA LYS A 495 27.48 19.08 -20.83
C LYS A 495 28.31 20.36 -20.63
N SER A 496 29.05 20.48 -19.52
CA SER A 496 29.92 21.64 -19.28
C SER A 496 31.09 21.71 -20.26
N LEU A 497 31.67 20.56 -20.65
CA LEU A 497 32.70 20.47 -21.69
C LEU A 497 32.17 20.91 -23.07
N PHE A 498 30.95 20.50 -23.44
CA PHE A 498 30.31 20.93 -24.69
C PHE A 498 29.89 22.40 -24.70
N THR A 499 29.56 23.00 -23.54
CA THR A 499 29.26 24.43 -23.44
C THR A 499 30.50 25.32 -23.39
N ASN A 500 31.60 24.86 -22.80
CA ASN A 500 32.86 25.60 -22.78
C ASN A 500 33.60 25.52 -24.12
N GLY A 501 33.51 24.39 -24.84
CA GLY A 501 34.04 24.27 -26.21
C GLY A 501 33.32 25.12 -27.26
N ARG A 502 32.19 25.76 -26.92
CA ARG A 502 31.50 26.77 -27.77
C ARG A 502 31.88 28.21 -27.46
N LYS A 503 32.65 28.47 -26.39
CA LYS A 503 33.14 29.81 -26.04
C LYS A 503 34.58 30.08 -26.47
N GLU A 504 35.28 29.07 -26.99
CA GLU A 504 36.66 29.17 -27.48
C GLU A 504 36.81 29.05 -29.01
N ASN A 505 35.72 29.18 -29.78
CA ASN A 505 35.77 29.31 -31.23
C ASN A 505 35.21 30.67 -31.69
#